data_AF-A0A833RMR1-F1
#
_entry.id   AF-A0A833RMR1-F1
#
_cell.length_a   1.000
_cell.length_b   1.000
_cell.length_c   1.000
_cell.angle_alpha   90.00
_cell.angle_beta   90.00
_cell.angle_gamma   90.00
#
_symmetry.space_group_name_H-M   'P 1'
#
loop_
_entity.id
_entity.type
_entity.pdbx_description
1 polymer ?
#
loop_
_entity_poly.entity_id
_entity_poly.type
_entity_poly.pdbx_seq_one_letter_code
_entity_poly.pdbx_strand_id
1 'polypeptide(L)'
;MRVVLILKIGLRVSVKQRGCNGLSYTLDYAKEKSKLDEEVIQDGVCIMIDKKAQLSLLGTEMDYVETKLSSEFIFNNPNIKGTCGCGESFSV
;
A
#
# COMPACT_ATOMS: atom_id res chain seq x y z
N MET A 1 -4.31 10.69 35.94
CA MET A 1 -3.64 10.40 34.65
C MET A 1 -4.72 9.90 33.68
N ARG A 2 -5.13 10.72 32.70
CA ARG A 2 -6.22 10.36 31.79
C ARG A 2 -5.58 9.72 30.56
N VAL A 3 -5.76 8.41 30.40
CA VAL A 3 -5.28 7.66 29.23
C VAL A 3 -6.41 7.66 28.20
N VAL A 4 -6.17 8.28 27.04
CA VAL A 4 -7.09 8.21 25.91
C VAL A 4 -6.57 7.13 24.97
N LEU A 5 -7.31 6.02 24.85
CA LEU A 5 -7.01 4.96 23.91
C LEU A 5 -7.45 5.42 22.52
N ILE A 6 -6.50 5.82 21.67
CA ILE A 6 -6.77 6.07 20.25
C ILE A 6 -6.52 4.75 19.52
N LEU A 7 -7.59 4.08 19.10
CA LEU A 7 -7.50 3.00 18.12
C LEU A 7 -7.18 3.63 16.77
N LYS A 8 -5.92 3.58 16.32
CA LYS A 8 -5.53 4.04 14.99
C LYS A 8 -5.97 2.98 13.97
N ILE A 9 -7.00 3.29 13.19
CA ILE A 9 -7.35 2.52 11.99
C ILE A 9 -6.55 3.13 10.83
N GLY A 10 -5.82 2.28 10.11
CA GLY A 10 -5.05 2.64 8.93
C GLY A 10 -5.26 1.63 7.80
N LEU A 11 -4.59 1.88 6.68
CA LEU A 11 -4.51 0.93 5.57
C LEU A 11 -3.15 0.25 5.58
N ARG A 12 -3.13 -1.07 5.44
CA ARG A 12 -1.93 -1.85 5.21
C ARG A 12 -1.74 -2.08 3.71
N VAL A 13 -0.60 -1.64 3.20
CA VAL A 13 -0.14 -1.94 1.83
C VAL A 13 0.73 -3.19 1.86
N SER A 14 0.38 -4.18 1.05
CA SER A 14 1.15 -5.40 0.84
C SER A 14 1.31 -5.68 -0.66
N VAL A 15 2.19 -6.62 -1.01
CA VAL A 15 2.27 -7.18 -2.36
C VAL A 15 1.95 -8.68 -2.31
N LYS A 16 1.24 -9.17 -3.32
CA LYS A 16 0.95 -10.60 -3.50
C LYS A 16 1.42 -11.06 -4.88
N GLN A 17 1.83 -12.32 -4.97
CA GLN A 17 2.18 -12.93 -6.24
C GLN A 17 0.91 -13.05 -7.10
N ARG A 18 0.97 -12.58 -8.34
CA ARG A 18 -0.10 -12.66 -9.32
C ARG A 18 0.44 -13.07 -10.69
N GLY A 19 -0.10 -14.16 -11.23
CA GLY A 19 0.42 -14.78 -12.46
C GLY A 19 1.77 -15.46 -12.24
N CYS A 20 2.49 -15.75 -13.34
CA CYS A 20 3.74 -16.50 -13.27
C CYS A 20 4.85 -15.76 -12.49
N ASN A 21 5.01 -14.46 -12.73
CA ASN A 21 6.12 -13.67 -12.17
C ASN A 21 5.72 -12.24 -11.72
N GLY A 22 4.43 -11.91 -11.68
CA GLY A 22 3.97 -10.57 -11.35
C GLY A 22 3.68 -10.39 -9.85
N LEU A 23 3.76 -9.16 -9.39
CA LEU A 23 3.29 -8.70 -8.10
C LEU A 23 2.04 -7.84 -8.30
N SER A 24 1.12 -7.88 -7.34
CA SER A 24 -0.03 -6.98 -7.27
C SER A 24 -0.11 -6.34 -5.89
N TYR A 25 -0.43 -5.06 -5.84
CA TYR A 25 -0.70 -4.36 -4.58
C TYR A 25 -1.96 -4.92 -3.91
N THR A 26 -1.97 -4.90 -2.58
CA THR A 26 -3.14 -5.24 -1.78
C THR A 26 -3.27 -4.22 -0.66
N LEU A 27 -4.51 -3.77 -0.42
CA LEU A 27 -4.87 -2.82 0.62
C LEU A 27 -5.83 -3.51 1.58
N ASP A 28 -5.45 -3.57 2.86
CA ASP A 28 -6.26 -4.16 3.92
C ASP A 28 -6.42 -3.14 5.05
N TYR A 29 -7.61 -3.07 5.68
CA TYR A 29 -7.74 -2.27 6.89
C TYR A 29 -6.94 -2.89 8.03
N ALA A 30 -6.15 -2.08 8.73
CA ALA A 30 -5.34 -2.52 9.86
C ALA A 30 -5.60 -1.63 11.08
N LYS A 31 -5.82 -2.26 12.22
CA LYS A 31 -5.97 -1.58 13.52
C LYS A 31 -4.65 -1.46 14.27
N GLU A 32 -3.67 -2.28 13.89
CA GLU A 32 -2.41 -2.43 14.61
C GLU A 32 -1.27 -2.67 13.61
N LYS A 33 -0.15 -2.00 13.87
CA LYS A 33 1.11 -2.17 13.13
C LYS A 33 1.78 -3.47 13.58
N SER A 34 2.23 -4.30 12.63
CA SER A 34 3.08 -5.45 12.98
C SER A 34 4.49 -4.96 13.33
N LYS A 35 5.23 -5.74 14.13
CA LYS A 35 6.58 -5.38 14.60
C LYS A 35 7.55 -4.93 13.50
N LEU A 36 7.40 -5.47 12.30
CA LEU A 36 8.29 -5.25 11.16
C LEU A 36 7.64 -4.47 10.04
N ASP A 37 6.41 -3.99 10.22
CA ASP A 37 5.81 -3.07 9.25
C ASP A 37 6.57 -1.73 9.31
N GLU A 38 6.53 -0.96 8.24
CA GLU A 38 6.85 0.47 8.29
C GLU A 38 5.54 1.25 8.46
N GLU A 39 5.58 2.40 9.15
CA GLU A 39 4.40 3.25 9.33
C GLU A 39 4.68 4.62 8.73
N VAL A 40 3.78 5.06 7.86
CA VAL A 40 3.80 6.39 7.25
C VAL A 40 2.51 7.08 7.64
N ILE A 41 2.62 8.26 8.25
CA ILE A 41 1.47 9.10 8.60
C ILE A 41 1.56 10.37 7.77
N GLN A 42 0.55 10.60 6.94
CA GLN A 42 0.45 11.78 6.10
C GLN A 42 -1.01 12.23 6.03
N ASP A 43 -1.25 13.53 6.14
CA ASP A 43 -2.58 14.14 6.08
C ASP A 43 -3.62 13.51 7.02
N GLY A 44 -3.16 13.01 8.18
CA GLY A 44 -4.01 12.33 9.17
C GLY A 44 -4.36 10.88 8.84
N VAL A 45 -3.89 10.36 7.71
CA VAL A 45 -4.03 8.95 7.29
C VAL A 45 -2.83 8.14 7.77
N CYS A 46 -3.08 6.96 8.30
CA CYS A 46 -2.04 6.01 8.69
C CYS A 46 -1.92 4.90 7.64
N ILE A 47 -0.74 4.78 7.03
CA ILE A 47 -0.38 3.72 6.09
C ILE A 47 0.66 2.82 6.73
N MET A 48 0.38 1.52 6.75
CA MET A 48 1.29 0.48 7.25
C MET A 48 1.83 -0.31 6.07
N ILE A 49 3.15 -0.40 5.92
CA ILE A 49 3.77 -1.12 4.81
C ILE A 49 4.23 -2.48 5.32
N ASP A 50 3.67 -3.57 4.80
CA ASP A 50 4.09 -4.92 5.14
C ASP A 50 5.59 -5.11 4.85
N LYS A 51 6.29 -5.77 5.77
CA LYS A 51 7.72 -6.04 5.65
C LYS A 51 8.15 -6.57 4.28
N LYS A 52 7.36 -7.46 3.67
CA LYS A 52 7.69 -8.08 2.39
C LYS A 52 7.53 -7.12 1.21
N ALA A 53 6.73 -6.07 1.38
CA ALA A 53 6.47 -5.07 0.35
C ALA A 53 7.45 -3.89 0.38
N GLN A 54 8.16 -3.67 1.49
CA GLN A 54 9.02 -2.49 1.70
C GLN A 54 10.02 -2.25 0.57
N LEU A 55 10.75 -3.29 0.15
CA LEU A 55 11.75 -3.15 -0.91
C LEU A 55 11.10 -2.85 -2.27
N SER A 56 9.99 -3.51 -2.59
CA SER A 56 9.27 -3.32 -3.85
C SER A 56 8.57 -1.97 -3.93
N LEU A 57 8.30 -1.32 -2.80
CA LEU A 57 7.62 -0.04 -2.68
C LEU A 57 8.57 1.15 -2.47
N LEU A 58 9.89 0.91 -2.42
CA LEU A 58 10.85 1.96 -2.11
C LEU A 58 10.79 3.09 -3.17
N GLY A 59 10.49 4.31 -2.75
CA GLY A 59 10.32 5.46 -3.66
C GLY A 59 9.03 5.45 -4.47
N THR A 60 8.07 4.56 -4.14
CA THR A 60 6.73 4.58 -4.72
C THR A 60 5.90 5.71 -4.13
N GLU A 61 5.21 6.44 -4.98
CA GLU A 61 4.18 7.39 -4.58
C GLU A 61 2.80 6.73 -4.67
N MET A 62 1.93 7.04 -3.71
CA MET A 62 0.57 6.50 -3.62
C MET A 62 -0.42 7.65 -3.53
N ASP A 63 -1.31 7.75 -4.52
CA ASP A 63 -2.34 8.77 -4.61
C ASP A 63 -3.74 8.15 -4.51
N TYR A 64 -4.69 8.90 -3.96
CA TYR A 64 -6.10 8.56 -4.04
C TYR A 64 -6.78 9.47 -5.05
N VAL A 65 -7.30 8.88 -6.12
CA VAL A 65 -7.98 9.61 -7.19
C VAL A 65 -9.46 9.28 -7.17
N GLU A 66 -10.27 10.33 -7.08
CA GLU A 66 -11.72 10.25 -7.16
C GLU A 66 -12.20 10.91 -8.46
N THR A 67 -12.97 10.14 -9.23
CA THR A 67 -13.66 10.60 -10.44
C THR A 67 -15.16 10.47 -10.25
N LYS A 68 -15.95 10.93 -11.22
CA LYS A 68 -17.42 10.75 -11.19
C LYS A 68 -17.85 9.28 -11.21
N LEU A 69 -16.99 8.35 -11.63
CA LEU A 69 -17.33 6.96 -11.89
C LEU A 69 -16.52 5.97 -11.04
N SER A 70 -15.39 6.39 -10.46
CA SER A 70 -14.49 5.53 -9.71
C SER A 70 -13.80 6.30 -8.60
N SER A 71 -13.42 5.59 -7.54
CA SER A 71 -12.45 6.08 -6.57
C SER A 71 -11.43 4.98 -6.34
N GLU A 72 -10.16 5.27 -6.58
CA GLU A 72 -9.11 4.26 -6.58
C GLU A 72 -7.77 4.81 -6.06
N PHE A 73 -6.95 3.89 -5.57
CA PHE A 73 -5.57 4.21 -5.23
C PHE A 73 -4.68 3.93 -6.44
N ILE A 74 -3.87 4.93 -6.82
CA ILE A 74 -2.90 4.85 -7.90
C ILE A 74 -1.51 4.77 -7.27
N PHE A 75 -0.67 3.87 -7.80
CA PHE A 75 0.70 3.67 -7.33
C PHE A 75 1.69 4.02 -8.45
N ASN A 76 2.50 5.05 -8.23
CA ASN A 76 3.56 5.45 -9.14
C ASN A 76 4.90 4.91 -8.62
N ASN A 77 5.28 3.71 -9.08
CA ASN A 77 6.49 3.02 -8.60
C ASN A 77 7.63 3.13 -9.63
N PRO A 78 8.72 3.86 -9.34
CA PRO A 78 9.84 4.05 -10.26
C PRO A 78 10.64 2.77 -10.52
N ASN A 79 10.45 1.71 -9.71
CA ASN A 79 11.14 0.44 -9.87
C ASN A 79 10.44 -0.52 -10.83
N ILE A 80 9.24 -0.21 -11.33
CA ILE A 80 8.51 -1.11 -12.22
C ILE A 80 9.27 -1.26 -13.55
N LYS A 81 9.60 -2.51 -13.90
CA LYS A 81 10.23 -2.88 -15.17
C LYS A 81 9.22 -3.30 -16.23
N GLY A 82 8.03 -3.72 -15.83
CA GLY A 82 6.98 -4.12 -16.74
C GLY A 82 5.64 -4.35 -16.05
N THR A 83 4.57 -4.18 -16.79
CA THR A 83 3.19 -4.40 -16.34
C THR A 83 2.51 -5.46 -17.21
N CYS A 84 1.64 -6.26 -16.61
CA CYS A 84 0.78 -7.16 -17.39
C CYS A 84 -0.12 -6.35 -18.33
N GLY A 85 -0.50 -6.91 -19.48
CA GLY A 85 -1.34 -6.22 -20.48
C GLY A 85 -2.72 -5.80 -19.97
N CYS A 86 -3.22 -6.43 -18.89
CA CYS A 86 -4.45 -6.02 -18.22
C CYS A 86 -4.22 -5.03 -17.05
N GLY A 87 -2.99 -4.60 -16.77
CA GLY A 87 -2.64 -3.65 -15.71
C GLY A 87 -2.70 -4.20 -14.28
N GLU A 88 -3.05 -5.48 -14.14
CA GLU A 88 -3.38 -6.10 -12.86
C GLU A 88 -2.18 -6.56 -12.01
N SER A 89 -0.98 -6.58 -12.61
CA SER A 89 0.26 -6.95 -11.95
C SER A 89 1.46 -6.29 -12.62
N PHE A 90 2.57 -6.22 -11.88
CA PHE A 90 3.82 -5.58 -12.28
C PHE A 90 5.04 -6.42 -11.89
N SER A 91 6.17 -6.18 -12.54
CA SER A 91 7.49 -6.68 -12.12
C SER A 91 8.39 -5.51 -11.72
N VAL A 92 9.22 -5.72 -10.72
CA VAL A 92 10.23 -4.76 -10.22
C VAL A 92 11.65 -5.23 -10.51
#